data_AF-A0A3B9IUA8-F1
#
_entry.id   AF-A0A3B9IUA8-F1
#
_cell.length_a   1.000
_cell.length_b   1.000
_cell.length_c   1.000
_cell.angle_alpha   90.00
_cell.angle_beta   90.00
_cell.angle_gamma   90.00
#
_symmetry.space_group_name_H-M   'P 1'
#
loop_
_entity.id
_entity.type
_entity.pdbx_description
1 polymer ?
#
loop_
_entity_poly.entity_id
_entity_poly.type
_entity_poly.pdbx_seq_one_letter_code
_entity_poly.pdbx_strand_id
1 'polypeptide(L)'
;RDELYVFAALFHDVGDAVAPANHPEAGAAMLRPYVTDDLYWMVRHHGSFQGYYYWHFLGRDRDAREKYRGHRLFGFTAEFCELYDQAAFDRDYRSLTLADFEPLVRQVMSRPRNFVPD
;
A
#
# COMPACT_ATOMS: atom_id res chain seq x y z
N ARG A 1 -5.87 8.92 10.53
CA ARG A 1 -5.72 7.48 10.25
C ARG A 1 -5.10 6.82 11.49
N ASP A 2 -5.30 5.52 11.68
CA ASP A 2 -4.68 4.80 12.81
C ASP A 2 -3.22 4.41 12.51
N GLU A 3 -2.52 3.86 13.50
CA GLU A 3 -1.11 3.46 13.39
C GLU A 3 -0.87 2.37 12.33
N LEU A 4 -1.78 1.40 12.18
CA LEU A 4 -1.63 0.34 11.19
C LEU A 4 -1.78 0.87 9.76
N TYR A 5 -2.67 1.84 9.55
CA TYR A 5 -2.81 2.50 8.26
C TYR A 5 -1.56 3.30 7.91
N VAL A 6 -0.98 4.03 8.87
CA VAL A 6 0.30 4.74 8.67
C VAL A 6 1.42 3.75 8.33
N PHE A 7 1.49 2.62 9.03
CA PHE A 7 2.44 1.55 8.73
C PHE A 7 2.23 0.97 7.32
N ALA A 8 1.00 0.66 6.93
CA ALA A 8 0.69 0.15 5.59
C ALA A 8 1.03 1.18 4.50
N ALA A 9 0.76 2.47 4.74
CA ALA A 9 1.14 3.55 3.83
C ALA A 9 2.66 3.68 3.71
N LEU A 10 3.42 3.57 4.80
CA LEU A 10 4.89 3.59 4.76
C LEU A 10 5.48 2.42 3.96
N PHE A 11 4.81 1.27 3.95
CA PHE A 11 5.34 0.02 3.35
C PHE A 11 4.64 -0.43 2.07
N HIS A 12 3.68 0.33 1.52
CA HIS A 12 2.86 -0.16 0.39
C HIS A 12 3.70 -0.56 -0.85
N ASP A 13 4.81 0.16 -1.10
CA ASP A 13 5.75 -0.08 -2.20
C ASP A 13 6.99 -0.90 -1.81
N VAL A 14 7.09 -1.42 -0.59
CA VAL A 14 8.31 -2.11 -0.12
C VAL A 14 8.71 -3.32 -0.99
N GLY A 15 7.76 -3.88 -1.74
CA GLY A 15 8.03 -4.95 -2.71
C GLY A 15 8.95 -4.54 -3.86
N ASP A 16 9.09 -3.24 -4.16
CA ASP A 16 9.92 -2.76 -5.27
C ASP A 16 11.39 -3.12 -5.13
N ALA A 17 11.86 -3.24 -3.88
CA ALA A 17 13.24 -3.60 -3.59
C ALA A 17 13.61 -5.03 -4.06
N VAL A 18 12.63 -5.91 -4.27
CA VAL A 18 12.86 -7.34 -4.54
C VAL A 18 12.09 -7.87 -5.75
N ALA A 19 10.95 -7.27 -6.09
CA ALA A 19 10.03 -7.79 -7.10
C ALA A 19 9.28 -6.64 -7.81
N PRO A 20 9.98 -5.70 -8.48
CA PRO A 20 9.36 -4.49 -9.05
C PRO A 20 8.26 -4.77 -10.09
N ALA A 21 8.31 -5.92 -10.77
CA ALA A 21 7.29 -6.28 -11.77
C ALA A 21 5.94 -6.68 -11.14
N ASN A 22 5.93 -7.06 -9.87
CA ASN A 22 4.77 -7.57 -9.13
C ASN A 22 4.84 -7.12 -7.66
N HIS A 23 5.33 -5.89 -7.45
CA HIS A 23 5.66 -5.33 -6.16
C HIS A 23 4.47 -5.27 -5.19
N PRO A 24 3.22 -5.01 -5.62
CA PRO A 24 2.10 -4.93 -4.70
C PRO A 24 1.82 -6.31 -4.08
N GLU A 25 1.94 -7.40 -4.86
CA GLU A 25 1.77 -8.74 -4.32
C GLU A 25 2.90 -9.13 -3.36
N ALA A 26 4.15 -8.81 -3.71
CA ALA A 26 5.31 -9.12 -2.86
C ALA A 26 5.25 -8.34 -1.53
N GLY A 27 5.00 -7.04 -1.58
CA GLY A 27 4.82 -6.19 -0.39
C GLY A 27 3.66 -6.67 0.47
N ALA A 28 2.48 -6.92 -0.13
CA ALA A 28 1.33 -7.39 0.62
C ALA A 28 1.58 -8.75 1.30
N ALA A 29 2.28 -9.68 0.63
CA ALA A 29 2.64 -10.97 1.22
C ALA A 29 3.53 -10.80 2.47
N MET A 30 4.51 -9.91 2.42
CA MET A 30 5.37 -9.58 3.57
C MET A 30 4.57 -8.98 4.73
N LEU A 31 3.60 -8.10 4.44
CA LEU A 31 2.84 -7.38 5.46
C LEU A 31 1.67 -8.19 6.05
N ARG A 32 1.18 -9.22 5.34
CA ARG A 32 -0.01 -10.02 5.72
C ARG A 32 -0.04 -10.49 7.18
N PRO A 33 1.07 -10.93 7.81
CA PRO A 33 1.05 -11.33 9.21
C PRO A 33 0.78 -10.17 10.18
N TYR A 34 1.00 -8.92 9.78
CA TYR A 34 1.08 -7.75 10.69
C TYR A 34 -0.09 -6.76 10.53
N VAL A 35 -0.82 -6.83 9.41
CA VAL A 35 -1.91 -5.89 9.08
C VAL A 35 -3.27 -6.58 9.06
N THR A 36 -4.35 -5.80 9.04
CA THR A 36 -5.72 -6.31 8.86
C THR A 36 -5.95 -6.78 7.42
N ASP A 37 -6.98 -7.60 7.19
CA ASP A 37 -7.37 -8.00 5.82
C ASP A 37 -7.66 -6.80 4.91
N ASP A 38 -8.15 -5.71 5.47
CA ASP A 38 -8.49 -4.49 4.73
C ASP A 38 -7.22 -3.79 4.21
N LEU A 39 -6.22 -3.63 5.08
CA LEU A 39 -4.93 -3.06 4.73
C LEU A 39 -4.12 -3.99 3.83
N TYR A 40 -4.18 -5.29 4.06
CA TYR A 40 -3.60 -6.29 3.16
C TYR A 40 -4.18 -6.15 1.75
N TRP A 41 -5.51 -6.04 1.64
CA TRP A 41 -6.18 -5.88 0.35
C TRP A 41 -5.79 -4.55 -0.32
N MET A 42 -5.73 -3.45 0.45
CA MET A 42 -5.28 -2.16 -0.05
C MET A 42 -3.87 -2.25 -0.62
N VAL A 43 -2.89 -2.73 0.15
CA VAL A 43 -1.50 -2.86 -0.30
C VAL A 43 -1.41 -3.80 -1.50
N ARG A 44 -2.13 -4.92 -1.53
CA ARG A 44 -2.08 -5.86 -2.65
C ARG A 44 -2.57 -5.26 -3.97
N HIS A 45 -3.52 -4.33 -3.91
CA HIS A 45 -4.19 -3.82 -5.11
C HIS A 45 -3.86 -2.38 -5.44
N HIS A 46 -3.13 -1.65 -4.58
CA HIS A 46 -2.88 -0.21 -4.73
C HIS A 46 -2.34 0.13 -6.13
N GLY A 47 -1.42 -0.67 -6.70
CA GLY A 47 -0.86 -0.38 -8.03
C GLY A 47 -1.91 -0.30 -9.15
N SER A 48 -2.97 -1.12 -9.10
CA SER A 48 -4.09 -1.00 -10.07
C SER A 48 -4.94 0.26 -9.85
N PHE A 49 -5.01 0.76 -8.61
CA PHE A 49 -5.76 1.96 -8.25
C PHE A 49 -4.97 3.24 -8.51
N GLN A 50 -3.67 3.28 -8.17
CA GLN A 50 -2.73 4.35 -8.48
C GLN A 50 -2.59 4.52 -10.00
N GLY A 51 -2.60 3.42 -10.75
CA GLY A 51 -2.60 3.42 -12.22
C GLY A 51 -3.65 4.32 -12.87
N TYR A 52 -4.80 4.55 -12.20
CA TYR A 52 -5.83 5.48 -12.66
C TYR A 52 -5.28 6.87 -13.01
N TYR A 53 -4.29 7.34 -12.25
CA TYR A 53 -3.75 8.68 -12.37
C TYR A 53 -2.70 8.85 -13.48
N TYR A 54 -2.04 7.78 -13.93
CA TYR A 54 -0.91 7.93 -14.89
C TYR A 54 -0.81 6.88 -16.01
N TRP A 55 -1.49 5.73 -15.93
CA TRP A 55 -1.37 4.68 -16.95
C TRP A 55 -1.83 5.11 -18.34
N HIS A 56 -2.77 6.04 -18.44
CA HIS A 56 -3.21 6.60 -19.73
C HIS A 56 -2.10 7.41 -20.44
N PHE A 57 -1.12 7.95 -19.72
CA PHE A 57 0.07 8.56 -20.34
C PHE A 57 1.09 7.53 -20.84
N LEU A 58 0.97 6.27 -20.40
CA LEU A 58 1.83 5.15 -20.77
C LEU A 58 1.18 4.21 -21.81
N GLY A 59 0.00 4.57 -22.34
CA GLY A 59 -0.78 3.70 -23.24
C GLY A 59 -1.34 2.44 -22.55
N ARG A 60 -1.46 2.46 -21.21
CA ARG A 60 -2.03 1.39 -20.40
C ARG A 60 -3.46 1.74 -19.97
N ASP A 61 -4.21 0.73 -19.53
CA ASP A 61 -5.60 0.86 -19.11
C ASP A 61 -5.71 1.56 -17.74
N ARG A 62 -6.06 2.86 -17.71
CA ARG A 62 -6.30 3.59 -16.45
C ARG A 62 -7.44 3.01 -15.62
N ASP A 63 -8.41 2.35 -16.27
CA ASP A 63 -9.64 1.87 -15.64
C ASP A 63 -9.49 0.41 -15.16
N ALA A 64 -8.27 -0.13 -15.16
CA ALA A 64 -7.94 -1.46 -14.69
C ALA A 64 -8.38 -1.75 -13.23
N ARG A 65 -8.56 -0.72 -12.39
CA ARG A 65 -9.16 -0.87 -11.05
C ARG A 65 -10.61 -1.35 -11.08
N GLU A 66 -11.33 -1.10 -12.18
CA GLU A 66 -12.77 -1.37 -12.31
C GLU A 66 -13.10 -2.87 -12.28
N LYS A 67 -12.12 -3.76 -12.49
CA LYS A 67 -12.27 -5.20 -12.21
C LYS A 67 -12.66 -5.51 -10.76
N TYR A 68 -12.42 -4.57 -9.84
CA TYR A 68 -12.79 -4.69 -8.42
C TYR A 68 -14.06 -3.92 -8.05
N ARG A 69 -14.77 -3.33 -9.02
CA ARG A 69 -16.01 -2.60 -8.76
C ARG A 69 -17.00 -3.47 -7.98
N GLY A 70 -17.59 -2.90 -6.93
CA GLY A 70 -18.53 -3.59 -6.04
C GLY A 70 -17.87 -4.28 -4.85
N HIS A 71 -16.54 -4.41 -4.82
CA HIS A 71 -15.85 -4.87 -3.62
C HIS A 71 -15.92 -3.83 -2.51
N ARG A 72 -16.15 -4.25 -1.26
CA ARG A 72 -16.33 -3.34 -0.10
C ARG A 72 -15.16 -2.39 0.12
N LEU A 73 -13.95 -2.78 -0.31
CA LEU A 73 -12.73 -1.99 -0.16
C LEU A 73 -12.36 -1.16 -1.39
N PHE A 74 -13.18 -1.14 -2.44
CA PHE A 74 -12.91 -0.32 -3.62
C PHE A 74 -12.69 1.14 -3.24
N GLY A 75 -13.66 1.74 -2.53
CA GLY A 75 -13.58 3.14 -2.12
C GLY A 75 -12.41 3.40 -1.18
N PHE A 76 -12.13 2.48 -0.26
CA PHE A 76 -11.03 2.56 0.69
C PHE A 76 -9.66 2.64 -0.01
N THR A 77 -9.40 1.79 -1.01
CA THR A 77 -8.12 1.81 -1.74
C THR A 77 -8.05 2.95 -2.74
N ALA A 78 -9.17 3.34 -3.36
CA ALA A 78 -9.20 4.52 -4.21
C ALA A 78 -8.83 5.80 -3.41
N GLU A 79 -9.40 5.96 -2.22
CA GLU A 79 -9.10 7.06 -1.31
C GLU A 79 -7.64 7.04 -0.83
N PHE A 80 -7.08 5.86 -0.54
CA PHE A 80 -5.65 5.75 -0.24
C PHE A 80 -4.78 6.28 -1.40
N CYS A 81 -5.10 5.86 -2.63
CA CYS A 81 -4.32 6.27 -3.78
C CYS A 81 -4.47 7.77 -4.08
N GLU A 82 -5.68 8.32 -3.90
CA GLU A 82 -5.97 9.74 -4.09
C GLU A 82 -5.22 10.63 -3.10
N LEU A 83 -5.24 10.26 -1.82
CA LEU A 83 -4.77 11.13 -0.75
C LEU A 83 -3.28 10.96 -0.42
N TYR A 84 -2.72 9.76 -0.64
CA TYR A 84 -1.39 9.42 -0.13
C TYR A 84 -0.45 8.92 -1.21
N ASP A 85 -0.84 7.91 -1.98
CA ASP A 85 0.05 7.24 -2.94
C ASP A 85 0.44 8.16 -4.10
N GLN A 86 -0.53 8.52 -4.96
CA GLN A 86 -0.27 9.36 -6.13
C GLN A 86 0.14 10.79 -5.75
N ALA A 87 -0.23 11.25 -4.55
CA ALA A 87 0.07 12.60 -4.09
C ALA A 87 1.53 12.75 -3.61
N ALA A 88 2.28 11.66 -3.39
CA ALA A 88 3.59 11.66 -2.74
C ALA A 88 4.81 11.86 -3.68
N PHE A 89 4.62 12.47 -4.85
CA PHE A 89 5.70 12.68 -5.85
C PHE A 89 6.29 14.11 -5.85
N ASP A 90 5.95 14.94 -4.88
CA ASP A 90 6.56 16.28 -4.71
C ASP A 90 7.96 16.16 -4.09
N ARG A 91 8.98 16.49 -4.88
CA ARG A 91 10.39 16.45 -4.46
C ARG A 91 10.72 17.45 -3.34
N ASP A 92 9.98 18.55 -3.26
CA ASP A 92 10.25 19.63 -2.31
C ASP A 92 9.43 19.47 -1.01
N TYR A 93 8.59 18.43 -0.92
CA TYR A 93 7.82 18.11 0.27
C TYR A 93 8.74 17.68 1.42
N ARG A 94 8.52 18.29 2.60
CA ARG A 94 9.26 17.94 3.82
C ARG A 94 8.63 16.73 4.50
N SER A 95 9.22 15.56 4.29
CA SER A 95 8.81 14.32 4.94
C SER A 95 9.52 14.12 6.28
N LEU A 96 8.86 13.35 7.17
CA LEU A 96 9.53 12.73 8.30
C LEU A 96 10.61 11.75 7.81
N THR A 97 11.62 11.52 8.64
CA THR A 97 12.68 10.55 8.37
C THR A 97 12.23 9.14 8.73
N LEU A 98 12.93 8.13 8.22
CA LEU A 98 12.66 6.73 8.60
C LEU A 98 12.85 6.50 10.13
N ALA A 99 13.76 7.22 10.76
CA ALA A 99 14.00 7.13 12.21
C ALA A 99 12.77 7.57 13.02
N ASP A 100 12.00 8.54 12.52
CA ASP A 100 10.75 8.99 13.16
C ASP A 100 9.69 7.88 13.15
N PHE A 101 9.73 6.97 12.18
CA PHE A 101 8.82 5.82 12.09
C PHE A 101 9.34 4.57 12.81
N GLU A 102 10.60 4.52 13.22
CA GLU A 102 11.21 3.32 13.82
C GLU A 102 10.40 2.75 15.01
N PRO A 103 9.89 3.57 15.97
CA PRO A 103 9.08 3.05 17.07
C PRO A 103 7.81 2.33 16.59
N LEU A 104 7.12 2.89 15.59
CA LEU A 104 5.92 2.31 15.00
C LEU A 104 6.23 0.98 14.31
N VAL A 105 7.30 0.94 13.50
CA VAL A 105 7.71 -0.27 12.79
C VAL A 105 8.04 -1.40 13.76
N ARG A 106 8.83 -1.11 14.80
CA ARG A 106 9.16 -2.09 15.85
C ARG A 106 7.92 -2.59 16.58
N GLN A 107 6.98 -1.69 16.90
CA GLN A 107 5.73 -2.05 17.57
C GLN A 107 4.87 -3.01 16.73
N VAL A 108 4.69 -2.71 15.44
CA VAL A 108 3.84 -3.51 14.54
C VAL A 108 4.49 -4.85 14.22
N MET A 109 5.77 -4.85 13.83
CA MET A 109 6.46 -6.07 13.38
C MET A 109 6.85 -7.02 14.52
N SER A 110 6.88 -6.56 15.77
CA SER A 110 7.11 -7.45 16.94
C SER A 110 5.89 -8.29 17.33
N ARG A 111 4.71 -8.03 16.75
CA ARG A 111 3.45 -8.68 17.11
C ARG A 111 2.67 -9.09 15.86
N PRO A 112 2.99 -10.24 15.26
CA PRO A 112 2.17 -10.77 14.17
C PRO A 112 0.73 -11.00 14.66
N ARG A 113 -0.24 -10.45 13.93
CA ARG A 113 -1.69 -10.56 14.19
C ARG A 113 -2.29 -11.82 13.60
N ASN A 114 -1.82 -12.21 12.42
CA ASN A 114 -2.34 -13.34 11.65
C ASN A 114 -1.34 -14.48 11.58
N PHE A 115 -0.61 -14.74 12.68
CA PHE A 115 0.31 -15.87 12.74
C PHE A 115 -0.49 -17.17 12.78
N VAL A 116 -0.37 -17.95 11.70
CA VAL A 116 -0.76 -19.36 11.70
C VAL A 116 0.56 -20.12 11.76
N PRO A 117 0.92 -20.74 12.91
CA PRO A 117 2.05 -21.67 12.94
C PRO A 117 1.77 -22.84 12.00
N ASP A 118 2.84 -23.37 11.38
CA ASP A 118 2.81 -24.60 10.58
C ASP A 118 2.26 -25.80 11.38
#